data_AF-A0A9Q9EEX8-F1
#
_entry.id   AF-A0A9Q9EEX8-F1
#
_cell.length_a   1.000
_cell.length_b   1.000
_cell.length_c   1.000
_cell.angle_alpha   90.00
_cell.angle_beta   90.00
_cell.angle_gamma   90.00
#
_symmetry.space_group_name_H-M   'P 1'
#
loop_
_entity.id
_entity.type
_entity.pdbx_description
1 polymer ?
#
loop_
_entity_poly.entity_id
_entity_poly.type
_entity_poly.pdbx_seq_one_letter_code
_entity_poly.pdbx_strand_id
1 'polypeptide(L)'
;MSYNAQRYETLLRLGIEQLPPLSACSSNESVESETCAKIVTSQPSPSMAIRERPVPGRKCPNCQARGQTIWVIPGKRCPQCGTEV
;
A
#
# COMPACT_ATOMS: atom_id res chain seq x y z
N MET A 1 -10.91 23.51 -14.06
CA MET A 1 -9.43 23.55 -14.11
C MET A 1 -9.03 23.98 -15.51
N SER A 2 -8.60 25.22 -15.72
CA SER A 2 -8.12 25.61 -17.06
C SER A 2 -6.71 25.05 -17.26
N TYR A 3 -6.55 24.30 -18.33
CA TYR A 3 -5.29 23.68 -18.66
C TYR A 3 -4.39 24.73 -19.31
N ASN A 4 -3.32 25.13 -18.62
CA ASN A 4 -2.39 26.14 -19.13
C ASN A 4 -1.49 25.54 -20.22
N ALA A 5 -1.53 26.10 -21.43
CA ALA A 5 -0.80 25.60 -22.60
C ALA A 5 0.72 25.46 -22.36
N GLN A 6 1.33 26.35 -21.59
CA GLN A 6 2.77 26.29 -21.26
C GLN A 6 3.10 25.05 -20.44
N ARG A 7 2.20 24.64 -19.54
CA ARG A 7 2.37 23.43 -18.73
C ARG A 7 2.38 22.19 -19.61
N TYR A 8 1.53 22.14 -20.63
CA TYR A 8 1.48 21.00 -21.56
C TYR A 8 2.79 20.85 -22.34
N GLU A 9 3.27 21.95 -22.91
CA GLU A 9 4.50 21.95 -23.71
C GLU A 9 5.72 21.52 -22.86
N THR A 10 5.75 21.95 -21.60
CA THR A 10 6.78 21.53 -20.65
C THR A 10 6.75 20.02 -20.41
N LEU A 11 5.55 19.44 -20.23
CA LEU A 11 5.41 17.99 -20.02
C LEU A 11 5.84 17.19 -21.25
N LEU A 12 5.47 17.66 -22.46
CA LEU A 12 5.92 17.04 -23.71
C LEU A 12 7.45 17.06 -23.84
N ARG A 13 8.09 18.19 -23.54
CA ARG A 13 9.56 18.31 -23.58
C ARG A 13 10.27 17.36 -22.62
N LEU A 14 9.64 17.06 -21.49
CA LEU A 14 10.16 16.13 -20.49
C LEU A 14 9.80 14.66 -20.81
N GLY A 15 9.03 14.40 -21.87
CA GLY A 15 8.54 13.06 -22.19
C GLY A 15 7.52 12.50 -21.19
N ILE A 16 6.82 13.38 -20.46
CA ILE A 16 5.84 12.99 -19.45
C ILE A 16 4.45 12.91 -20.10
N GLU A 17 3.93 11.70 -20.22
CA GLU A 17 2.56 11.47 -20.67
C GLU A 17 1.57 11.59 -19.51
N GLN A 18 0.46 12.31 -19.72
CA GLN A 18 -0.58 12.41 -18.71
C GLN A 18 -1.48 11.17 -18.76
N LEU A 19 -1.58 10.47 -17.63
CA LEU A 19 -2.54 9.39 -17.47
C LEU A 19 -3.98 9.95 -17.52
N PRO A 20 -4.94 9.18 -18.06
CA PRO A 20 -6.34 9.56 -18.06
C PRO A 20 -6.82 9.92 -16.65
N PRO A 21 -7.70 10.92 -16.49
CA PRO A 21 -8.27 11.22 -15.19
C PRO A 21 -9.08 10.02 -14.70
N LEU A 22 -8.82 9.59 -13.46
CA LEU A 22 -9.66 8.60 -12.80
C LEU A 22 -11.03 9.24 -12.58
N SER A 23 -12.07 8.65 -13.15
CA SER A 23 -13.45 9.14 -13.05
C SER A 23 -13.82 9.35 -11.57
N ALA A 24 -14.19 10.56 -11.20
CA ALA A 24 -14.55 10.89 -9.82
C ALA A 24 -15.80 10.11 -9.42
N CYS A 25 -15.69 9.33 -8.36
CA CYS A 25 -16.81 8.64 -7.73
C CYS A 25 -17.71 9.70 -7.08
N SER A 26 -18.87 9.99 -7.67
CA SER A 26 -19.93 10.74 -6.99
C SER A 26 -20.73 9.78 -6.11
N SER A 27 -20.65 9.96 -4.80
CA SER A 27 -21.41 9.20 -3.82
C SER A 27 -22.78 9.84 -3.58
N ASN A 28 -23.86 9.09 -3.81
CA ASN A 28 -25.03 8.95 -2.91
C ASN A 28 -26.22 8.23 -3.57
N GLU A 29 -26.39 6.93 -3.33
CA GLU A 29 -27.64 6.34 -2.82
C GLU A 29 -27.41 4.88 -2.41
N SER A 30 -28.04 4.48 -1.30
CA SER A 30 -27.87 3.22 -0.59
C SER A 30 -28.66 2.08 -1.24
N VAL A 31 -28.02 1.06 -1.81
CA VAL A 31 -28.51 -0.34 -1.79
C VAL A 31 -27.31 -1.29 -1.98
N GLU A 32 -27.22 -2.27 -1.08
CA GLU A 32 -26.48 -3.55 -1.09
C GLU A 32 -25.19 -3.67 -1.92
N SER A 33 -24.12 -3.92 -1.18
CA SER A 33 -22.71 -4.01 -1.57
C SER A 33 -22.39 -5.15 -2.56
N GLU A 34 -22.91 -5.09 -3.78
CA GLU A 34 -22.56 -6.02 -4.86
C GLU A 34 -22.53 -5.28 -6.19
N THR A 35 -21.45 -4.53 -6.45
CA THR A 35 -20.73 -4.54 -7.75
C THR A 35 -19.61 -3.51 -7.71
N CYS A 36 -18.42 -3.96 -7.31
CA CYS A 36 -17.18 -3.29 -7.65
C CYS A 36 -17.12 -3.11 -9.17
N ALA A 37 -16.92 -1.87 -9.60
CA ALA A 37 -16.75 -1.50 -10.98
C ALA A 37 -15.74 -2.42 -11.68
N LYS A 38 -16.18 -2.94 -12.83
CA LYS A 38 -15.44 -3.87 -13.68
C LYS A 38 -14.08 -3.28 -14.06
N ILE A 39 -13.06 -3.69 -13.34
CA ILE A 39 -11.67 -3.63 -13.77
C ILE A 39 -11.57 -4.57 -14.97
N VAL A 40 -11.23 -4.01 -16.12
CA VAL A 40 -10.88 -4.74 -17.34
C VAL A 40 -9.91 -5.85 -16.96
N THR A 41 -10.34 -7.08 -17.18
CA THR A 41 -9.56 -8.30 -17.01
C THR A 41 -8.57 -8.38 -18.16
N SER A 42 -7.50 -7.58 -18.12
CA SER A 42 -6.25 -8.03 -18.73
C SER A 42 -5.71 -9.13 -17.83
N GLN A 43 -5.38 -10.27 -18.42
CA GLN A 43 -4.66 -11.35 -17.74
C GLN A 43 -3.58 -10.77 -16.84
N PRO A 44 -3.36 -11.32 -15.63
CA PRO A 44 -2.29 -10.84 -14.77
C PRO A 44 -0.96 -10.97 -15.52
N SER A 45 -0.37 -9.84 -15.90
CA SER A 45 1.05 -9.79 -16.17
C SER A 45 1.78 -10.20 -14.88
N PRO A 46 2.89 -10.95 -14.95
CA PRO A 46 3.52 -11.58 -13.79
C PRO A 46 4.29 -10.60 -12.87
N SER A 47 3.85 -9.35 -12.74
CA SER A 47 4.52 -8.32 -11.94
C SER A 47 3.50 -7.23 -11.56
N MET A 48 3.02 -7.06 -10.33
CA MET A 48 3.50 -7.48 -9.02
C MET A 48 2.30 -7.91 -8.18
N ALA A 49 2.24 -9.20 -7.84
CA ALA A 49 1.37 -9.65 -6.76
C ALA A 49 1.89 -9.01 -5.46
N ILE A 50 1.04 -8.29 -4.73
CA ILE A 50 1.33 -7.92 -3.34
C ILE A 50 1.48 -9.25 -2.58
N ARG A 51 2.73 -9.65 -2.35
CA ARG A 51 3.05 -10.86 -1.59
C ARG A 51 2.93 -10.51 -0.11
N GLU A 52 1.77 -10.74 0.46
CA GLU A 52 1.63 -10.79 1.91
C GLU A 52 2.39 -12.01 2.43
N ARG A 53 3.70 -11.84 2.68
CA ARG A 53 4.48 -12.84 3.41
C ARG A 53 4.28 -12.53 4.88
N PRO A 54 3.74 -13.46 5.70
CA PRO A 54 3.68 -13.24 7.13
C PRO A 54 5.09 -12.99 7.62
N VAL A 55 5.33 -11.84 8.25
CA VAL A 55 6.59 -11.58 8.94
C VAL A 55 6.63 -12.55 10.12
N PRO A 56 7.58 -13.50 10.18
CA PRO A 56 7.67 -14.40 11.33
C PRO A 56 8.07 -13.55 12.53
N GLY A 57 7.09 -13.17 13.35
CA GLY A 57 7.37 -12.52 14.62
C GLY A 57 8.28 -13.44 15.45
N ARG A 58 9.25 -12.86 16.17
CA ARG A 58 10.11 -13.58 17.11
C ARG A 58 9.82 -13.13 18.54
N LYS A 59 9.88 -14.03 19.51
CA LYS A 59 9.74 -13.66 20.93
C LYS A 59 10.99 -12.91 21.40
N CYS A 60 10.79 -11.82 22.14
CA CYS A 60 11.89 -11.11 22.79
C CYS A 60 12.54 -12.00 23.86
N PRO A 61 13.85 -12.33 23.77
CA PRO A 61 14.51 -13.23 24.71
C PRO A 61 14.59 -12.65 26.13
N ASN A 62 14.74 -11.34 26.25
CA ASN A 62 14.90 -10.66 27.54
C ASN A 62 13.57 -10.56 28.30
N CYS A 63 12.47 -10.30 27.59
CA CYS A 63 11.13 -10.37 28.17
C CYS A 63 10.75 -11.81 28.53
N GLN A 64 11.13 -12.78 27.69
CA GLN A 64 10.87 -14.18 27.94
C GLN A 64 11.56 -14.68 29.22
N ALA A 65 12.80 -14.25 29.47
CA ALA A 65 13.52 -14.55 30.72
C ALA A 65 12.83 -13.96 31.97
N ARG A 66 12.05 -12.88 31.81
CA ARG A 66 11.23 -12.27 32.87
C ARG A 66 9.82 -12.89 32.99
N GLY A 67 9.53 -13.92 32.22
CA GLY A 67 8.21 -14.57 32.18
C GLY A 67 7.17 -13.85 31.31
N GLN A 68 7.57 -12.86 30.51
CA GLN A 68 6.67 -12.12 29.60
C GLN A 68 6.87 -12.55 28.14
N THR A 69 5.78 -12.88 27.44
CA THR A 69 5.85 -13.21 26.00
C THR A 69 5.49 -11.99 25.16
N ILE A 70 6.51 -11.32 24.62
CA ILE A 70 6.37 -10.18 23.68
C ILE A 70 6.86 -10.63 22.31
N TRP A 71 6.05 -10.44 21.27
CA TRP A 71 6.42 -10.69 19.88
C TRP A 71 6.96 -9.43 19.23
N VAL A 72 8.07 -9.57 18.51
CA VAL A 72 8.82 -8.46 17.91
C VAL A 72 9.13 -8.80 16.45
N ILE A 73 9.10 -7.78 15.59
CA ILE A 73 9.58 -7.88 14.22
C ILE A 73 11.12 -8.00 14.26
N PRO A 74 11.72 -9.01 13.63
CA PRO A 74 13.18 -9.14 13.59
C PRO A 74 13.86 -7.86 13.06
N GLY A 75 14.94 -7.43 13.72
CA GLY A 75 15.65 -6.19 13.38
C GLY A 75 15.00 -4.91 13.93
N LYS A 76 13.93 -5.02 14.73
CA LYS A 76 13.37 -3.92 15.52
C LYS A 76 13.64 -4.13 17.00
N ARG A 77 13.61 -3.04 17.76
CA ARG A 77 13.74 -3.08 19.22
C ARG A 77 12.42 -3.50 19.87
N CYS A 78 12.51 -4.32 20.90
CA CYS A 78 11.37 -4.73 21.70
C CYS A 78 10.71 -3.50 22.34
N PRO A 79 9.38 -3.32 22.19
CA PRO A 79 8.69 -2.15 22.73
C PRO A 79 8.67 -2.10 24.26
N GLN A 80 8.82 -3.25 24.93
CA GLN A 80 8.75 -3.35 26.39
C GLN A 80 10.09 -3.08 27.08
N CYS A 81 11.20 -3.55 26.50
CA CYS A 81 12.51 -3.51 27.15
C CYS A 81 13.65 -2.94 26.29
N GLY A 82 13.37 -2.56 25.03
CA GLY A 82 14.37 -1.99 24.11
C GLY A 82 15.39 -2.98 23.54
N THR A 83 15.34 -4.26 23.91
CA THR A 83 16.26 -5.29 23.39
C THR A 83 16.07 -5.50 21.89
N GLU A 84 17.14 -5.56 21.11
CA GLU A 84 17.13 -5.89 19.67
C GLU A 84 16.86 -7.39 19.48
N VAL A 85 15.89 -7.75 18.61
CA VAL A 85 15.35 -9.13 18.46
C VAL A 85 15.55 -9.68 17.06
#